data_AF-A0A1I5YK45-F1
#
_entry.id   AF-A0A1I5YK45-F1
#
_cell.length_a   1.000
_cell.length_b   1.000
_cell.length_c   1.000
_cell.angle_alpha   90.00
_cell.angle_beta   90.00
_cell.angle_gamma   90.00
#
_symmetry.space_group_name_H-M   'P 1'
#
loop_
_entity.id
_entity.type
_entity.pdbx_description
1 polymer ?
#
loop_
_entity_poly.entity_id
_entity_poly.type
_entity_poly.pdbx_seq_one_letter_code
_entity_poly.pdbx_strand_id
1 'polypeptide(L)'
;MNKISLAFKDLLKIKETEDSILRVLGAGVTTGIMLLLGYVSGNMQIGTFGALGAFAFLYYLPIPNKQLIKRIFRVGLCMTTGFFLGALSTFVPWVIPITMSLISLAGFIVFRVLHAPRPGAFFIIMVSSMATGTSLDFSGIAAATAYVALGVAASIGVAVIVRIAHRKLSGVEVSIENSSFNERWRHALTHDSRLLLSSIHHACIIFFATYIGMALGLGNPYWVTISCAAVLQGSELIAIFQRNVQRIVGGMVGLLVGIVLFSFDLNVISTITIIVILNVFVEYAMVRNYAIANFFTNPLSLLLANLSSGAFVNDLVSYRFFGLVLGSMIAFIGAALISYALRLYDGEMNSVKKK
;
A
#
# COMPACT_ATOMS: atom_id res chain seq x y z
N MET A 1 -11.43 29.08 -16.23
CA MET A 1 -11.14 27.64 -16.51
C MET A 1 -11.41 26.82 -15.25
N ASN A 2 -12.41 25.94 -15.27
CA ASN A 2 -12.85 25.18 -14.10
C ASN A 2 -11.72 24.28 -13.58
N LYS A 3 -11.44 24.30 -12.26
CA LYS A 3 -10.45 23.43 -11.58
C LYS A 3 -10.64 21.94 -11.94
N ILE A 4 -11.88 21.55 -12.26
CA ILE A 4 -12.25 20.21 -12.72
C ILE A 4 -11.65 19.89 -14.10
N SER A 5 -11.73 20.81 -15.08
CA SER A 5 -11.16 20.59 -16.42
C SER A 5 -9.63 20.44 -16.42
N LEU A 6 -8.95 21.15 -15.52
CA LEU A 6 -7.52 20.97 -15.27
C LEU A 6 -7.24 19.61 -14.61
N ALA A 7 -8.05 19.22 -13.62
CA ALA A 7 -7.90 17.93 -12.96
C ALA A 7 -8.03 16.75 -13.94
N PHE A 8 -8.88 16.86 -14.97
CA PHE A 8 -9.02 15.86 -16.04
C PHE A 8 -7.81 15.81 -16.98
N LYS A 9 -7.24 16.95 -17.37
CA LYS A 9 -6.01 16.98 -18.19
C LYS A 9 -4.83 16.33 -17.47
N ASP A 10 -4.76 16.46 -16.15
CA ASP A 10 -3.71 15.86 -15.33
C ASP A 10 -3.84 14.34 -15.15
N LEU A 11 -5.00 13.73 -15.45
CA LEU A 11 -5.21 12.28 -15.30
C LEU A 11 -4.31 11.46 -16.24
N LEU A 12 -4.06 11.98 -17.44
CA LEU A 12 -3.30 11.29 -18.50
C LEU A 12 -1.83 11.69 -18.55
N LYS A 13 -1.43 12.74 -17.80
CA LYS A 13 -0.07 13.24 -17.85
C LYS A 13 0.90 12.28 -17.16
N ILE A 14 1.97 11.92 -17.85
CA ILE A 14 3.11 11.20 -17.28
C ILE A 14 3.99 12.25 -16.59
N LYS A 15 4.18 12.12 -15.28
CA LYS A 15 5.04 13.02 -14.52
C LYS A 15 6.50 12.66 -14.74
N GLU A 16 7.34 13.67 -14.98
CA GLU A 16 8.78 13.52 -14.90
C GLU A 16 9.20 13.38 -13.43
N THR A 17 10.13 12.48 -13.15
CA THR A 17 10.55 12.15 -11.79
C THR A 17 12.04 11.85 -11.77
N GLU A 18 12.73 12.30 -10.73
CA GLU A 18 14.12 11.95 -10.44
C GLU A 18 14.27 10.55 -9.81
N ASP A 19 13.23 9.73 -9.87
CA ASP A 19 13.22 8.41 -9.27
C ASP A 19 14.19 7.46 -9.97
N SER A 20 15.09 6.87 -9.19
CA SER A 20 16.17 6.03 -9.71
C SER A 20 15.65 4.70 -10.23
N ILE A 21 16.05 4.34 -11.46
CA ILE A 21 15.74 3.02 -12.07
C ILE A 21 16.25 1.87 -11.18
N LEU A 22 17.35 2.07 -10.44
CA LEU A 22 17.88 1.08 -9.51
C LEU A 22 16.92 0.77 -8.36
N ARG A 23 16.13 1.76 -7.90
CA ARG A 23 15.08 1.53 -6.91
C ARG A 23 14.01 0.61 -7.49
N VAL A 24 13.52 0.93 -8.70
CA VAL A 24 12.48 0.14 -9.38
C VAL A 24 12.93 -1.30 -9.59
N LEU A 25 14.15 -1.51 -10.09
CA LEU A 25 14.72 -2.84 -10.28
C LEU A 25 14.92 -3.56 -8.94
N GLY A 26 15.38 -2.86 -7.90
CA GLY A 26 15.54 -3.43 -6.56
C GLY A 26 14.24 -3.97 -5.97
N ALA A 27 13.10 -3.31 -6.20
CA ALA A 27 11.80 -3.79 -5.78
C ALA A 27 11.39 -5.09 -6.51
N GLY A 28 11.60 -5.12 -7.83
CA GLY A 28 11.41 -6.32 -8.65
C GLY A 28 12.28 -7.50 -8.19
N VAL A 29 13.57 -7.25 -8.00
CA VAL A 29 14.55 -8.26 -7.53
C VAL A 29 14.18 -8.80 -6.15
N THR A 30 13.81 -7.93 -5.20
CA THR A 30 13.43 -8.37 -3.85
C THR A 30 12.23 -9.32 -3.89
N THR A 31 11.22 -8.97 -4.69
CA THR A 31 10.02 -9.80 -4.88
C THR A 31 10.36 -11.12 -5.59
N GLY A 32 11.20 -11.05 -6.62
CA GLY A 32 11.67 -12.24 -7.36
C GLY A 32 12.45 -13.21 -6.48
N ILE A 33 13.34 -12.71 -5.61
CA ILE A 33 14.08 -13.55 -4.66
C ILE A 33 13.11 -14.30 -3.75
N MET A 34 12.08 -13.65 -3.19
CA MET A 34 11.10 -14.33 -2.33
C MET A 34 10.33 -15.40 -3.07
N LEU A 35 9.80 -15.09 -4.27
CA LEU A 35 9.05 -16.05 -5.06
C LEU A 35 9.90 -17.26 -5.49
N LEU A 36 11.16 -17.02 -5.89
CA LEU A 36 12.11 -18.09 -6.23
C LEU A 36 12.48 -18.93 -5.01
N LEU A 37 12.67 -18.32 -3.83
CA LEU A 37 12.90 -19.07 -2.59
C LEU A 37 11.70 -19.96 -2.26
N GLY A 38 10.46 -19.47 -2.43
CA GLY A 38 9.26 -20.28 -2.26
C GLY A 38 9.19 -21.45 -3.24
N TYR A 39 9.54 -21.21 -4.51
CA TYR A 39 9.61 -22.26 -5.53
C TYR A 39 10.66 -23.33 -5.21
N VAL A 40 11.90 -22.95 -4.92
CA VAL A 40 13.01 -23.88 -4.63
C VAL A 40 12.76 -24.65 -3.33
N SER A 41 12.11 -24.04 -2.35
CA SER A 41 11.78 -24.70 -1.08
C SER A 41 10.56 -25.63 -1.19
N GLY A 42 9.89 -25.69 -2.35
CA GLY A 42 8.65 -26.44 -2.54
C GLY A 42 7.45 -25.88 -1.75
N ASN A 43 7.58 -24.70 -1.14
CA ASN A 43 6.54 -24.06 -0.34
C ASN A 43 6.31 -22.63 -0.82
N MET A 44 5.30 -22.45 -1.65
CA MET A 44 4.98 -21.15 -2.24
C MET A 44 4.45 -20.13 -1.23
N GLN A 45 4.05 -20.54 -0.02
CA GLN A 45 3.68 -19.62 1.05
C GLN A 45 4.86 -18.75 1.48
N ILE A 46 6.10 -19.28 1.44
CA ILE A 46 7.32 -18.51 1.68
C ILE A 46 7.42 -17.38 0.65
N GLY A 47 7.12 -17.69 -0.61
CA GLY A 47 7.18 -16.73 -1.70
C GLY A 47 6.09 -15.67 -1.64
N THR A 48 4.84 -16.07 -1.41
CA THR A 48 3.69 -15.16 -1.43
C THR A 48 3.65 -14.27 -0.18
N PHE A 49 3.81 -14.82 1.02
CA PHE A 49 3.90 -14.02 2.25
C PHE A 49 5.23 -13.25 2.32
N GLY A 50 6.34 -13.83 1.87
CA GLY A 50 7.61 -13.13 1.75
C GLY A 50 7.54 -11.92 0.80
N ALA A 51 6.79 -12.03 -0.31
CA ALA A 51 6.55 -10.90 -1.21
C ALA A 51 5.79 -9.75 -0.54
N LEU A 52 4.90 -10.02 0.43
CA LEU A 52 4.27 -8.96 1.23
C LEU A 52 5.30 -8.20 2.09
N GLY A 53 6.28 -8.93 2.65
CA GLY A 53 7.42 -8.35 3.37
C GLY A 53 8.36 -7.56 2.44
N ALA A 54 8.48 -7.96 1.18
CA ALA A 54 9.31 -7.30 0.18
C ALA A 54 8.89 -5.84 -0.09
N PHE A 55 7.63 -5.48 0.16
CA PHE A 55 7.17 -4.08 0.06
C PHE A 55 7.89 -3.13 1.04
N ALA A 56 8.56 -3.63 2.08
CA ALA A 56 9.41 -2.81 2.95
C ALA A 56 10.55 -2.12 2.16
N PHE A 57 11.02 -2.73 1.06
CA PHE A 57 12.01 -2.13 0.17
C PHE A 57 11.53 -0.79 -0.42
N LEU A 58 10.23 -0.57 -0.58
CA LEU A 58 9.69 0.66 -1.15
C LEU A 58 9.92 1.92 -0.31
N TYR A 59 10.40 1.75 0.92
CA TYR A 59 10.84 2.84 1.79
C TYR A 59 12.34 3.16 1.63
N TYR A 60 13.00 2.59 0.63
CA TYR A 60 14.37 2.89 0.23
C TYR A 60 14.55 4.37 -0.12
N LEU A 61 15.62 4.96 0.40
CA LEU A 61 16.16 6.26 -0.02
C LEU A 61 17.69 6.15 -0.14
N PRO A 62 18.33 6.97 -0.98
CA PRO A 62 19.79 6.98 -1.16
C PRO A 62 20.51 7.68 0.01
N ILE A 63 20.27 7.22 1.24
CA ILE A 63 20.80 7.76 2.51
C ILE A 63 21.88 6.83 3.09
N PRO A 64 22.67 7.23 4.11
CA PRO A 64 23.73 6.38 4.67
C PRO A 64 23.21 5.02 5.17
N ASN A 65 23.99 3.94 4.96
CA ASN A 65 23.58 2.55 5.22
C ASN A 65 22.94 2.34 6.60
N LYS A 66 23.54 2.89 7.66
CA LYS A 66 23.01 2.75 9.03
C LYS A 66 21.59 3.32 9.16
N GLN A 67 21.32 4.45 8.51
CA GLN A 67 20.01 5.10 8.55
C GLN A 67 19.00 4.38 7.65
N LEU A 68 19.44 3.94 6.47
CA LEU A 68 18.64 3.15 5.53
C LEU A 68 18.14 1.85 6.18
N ILE A 69 19.04 1.09 6.79
CA ILE A 69 18.72 -0.16 7.48
C ILE A 69 17.73 0.10 8.62
N LYS A 70 18.01 1.08 9.49
CA LYS A 70 17.10 1.45 10.60
C LYS A 70 15.72 1.89 10.11
N ARG A 71 15.63 2.51 8.93
CA ARG A 71 14.37 2.94 8.33
C ARG A 71 13.56 1.75 7.83
N ILE A 72 14.14 0.93 6.95
CA ILE A 72 13.45 -0.25 6.40
C ILE A 72 13.10 -1.23 7.50
N PHE A 73 13.99 -1.44 8.49
CA PHE A 73 13.73 -2.30 9.64
C PHE A 73 12.53 -1.83 10.47
N ARG A 74 12.45 -0.53 10.82
CA ARG A 74 11.32 0.01 11.59
C ARG A 74 9.99 -0.14 10.84
N VAL A 75 9.98 0.16 9.54
CA VAL A 75 8.77 0.02 8.73
C VAL A 75 8.39 -1.46 8.56
N GLY A 76 9.36 -2.32 8.28
CA GLY A 76 9.17 -3.76 8.17
C GLY A 76 8.69 -4.40 9.47
N LEU A 77 9.14 -3.92 10.63
CA LEU A 77 8.60 -4.31 11.93
C LEU A 77 7.12 -3.93 12.05
N CYS A 78 6.74 -2.69 11.71
CA CYS A 78 5.33 -2.28 11.69
C CYS A 78 4.48 -3.11 10.72
N MET A 79 5.01 -3.45 9.54
CA MET A 79 4.31 -4.30 8.57
C MET A 79 4.13 -5.73 9.10
N THR A 80 5.17 -6.30 9.71
CA THR A 80 5.14 -7.65 10.27
C THR A 80 4.19 -7.75 11.47
N THR A 81 4.24 -6.77 12.38
CA THR A 81 3.28 -6.69 13.50
C THR A 81 1.86 -6.46 13.00
N GLY A 82 1.68 -5.60 12.00
CA GLY A 82 0.38 -5.37 11.38
C GLY A 82 -0.19 -6.63 10.73
N PHE A 83 0.64 -7.39 10.01
CA PHE A 83 0.26 -8.70 9.47
C PHE A 83 -0.19 -9.65 10.58
N PHE A 84 0.61 -9.79 11.64
CA PHE A 84 0.29 -10.65 12.78
C PHE A 84 -1.04 -10.27 13.43
N LEU A 85 -1.27 -8.99 13.70
CA LEU A 85 -2.53 -8.50 14.29
C LEU A 85 -3.73 -8.68 13.35
N GLY A 86 -3.55 -8.44 12.05
CA GLY A 86 -4.56 -8.68 11.03
C GLY A 86 -4.95 -10.16 10.96
N ALA A 87 -3.97 -11.06 10.92
CA ALA A 87 -4.20 -12.50 10.95
C ALA A 87 -4.84 -12.95 12.28
N LEU A 88 -4.39 -12.43 13.43
CA LEU A 88 -4.96 -12.76 14.74
C LEU A 88 -6.44 -12.33 14.84
N SER A 89 -6.83 -11.27 14.15
CA SER A 89 -8.23 -10.82 14.15
C SER A 89 -9.19 -11.78 13.44
N THR A 90 -8.70 -12.77 12.67
CA THR A 90 -9.57 -13.76 12.01
C THR A 90 -10.20 -14.74 13.00
N PHE A 91 -9.64 -14.89 14.21
CA PHE A 91 -10.26 -15.71 15.26
C PHE A 91 -11.61 -15.16 15.74
N VAL A 92 -11.82 -13.84 15.64
CA VAL A 92 -13.08 -13.19 15.99
C VAL A 92 -13.44 -12.21 14.87
N PRO A 93 -14.19 -12.63 13.84
CA PRO A 93 -14.41 -11.83 12.64
C PRO A 93 -14.90 -10.40 12.89
N TRP A 94 -15.74 -10.19 13.90
CA TRP A 94 -16.28 -8.86 14.26
C TRP A 94 -15.20 -7.87 14.72
N VAL A 95 -14.01 -8.34 15.11
CA VAL A 95 -12.87 -7.52 15.52
C VAL A 95 -12.07 -7.01 14.32
N ILE A 96 -12.19 -7.63 13.13
CA ILE A 96 -11.42 -7.27 11.93
C ILE A 96 -11.51 -5.76 11.60
N PRO A 97 -12.71 -5.12 11.51
CA PRO A 97 -12.81 -3.70 11.22
C PRO A 97 -12.17 -2.82 12.29
N ILE A 98 -12.27 -3.22 13.56
CA ILE A 98 -11.68 -2.52 14.71
C ILE A 98 -10.15 -2.56 14.60
N THR A 99 -9.58 -3.75 14.38
CA THR A 99 -8.13 -3.94 14.20
C THR A 99 -7.62 -3.11 13.04
N MET A 100 -8.29 -3.14 11.88
CA MET A 100 -7.87 -2.35 10.72
C MET A 100 -7.93 -0.84 10.98
N SER A 101 -8.94 -0.37 11.70
CA SER A 101 -9.06 1.04 12.12
C SER A 101 -7.90 1.46 13.03
N LEU A 102 -7.57 0.64 14.04
CA LEU A 102 -6.48 0.92 14.97
C LEU A 102 -5.12 0.91 14.27
N ILE A 103 -4.86 -0.07 13.40
CA ILE A 103 -3.64 -0.13 12.59
C ILE A 103 -3.52 1.11 11.70
N SER A 104 -4.62 1.49 11.05
CA SER A 104 -4.69 2.70 10.21
C SER A 104 -4.40 3.96 11.03
N LEU A 105 -5.05 4.12 12.19
CA LEU A 105 -4.86 5.27 13.08
C LEU A 105 -3.40 5.40 13.51
N ALA A 106 -2.82 4.31 14.04
CA ALA A 106 -1.43 4.26 14.46
C ALA A 106 -0.48 4.54 13.29
N GLY A 107 -0.73 3.93 12.13
CA GLY A 107 0.05 4.13 10.92
C GLY A 107 0.03 5.60 10.45
N PHE A 108 -1.14 6.22 10.34
CA PHE A 108 -1.23 7.62 9.91
C PHE A 108 -0.57 8.58 10.89
N ILE A 109 -0.71 8.37 12.20
CA ILE A 109 -0.02 9.18 13.21
C ILE A 109 1.49 9.03 13.08
N VAL A 110 2.00 7.79 13.12
CA VAL A 110 3.45 7.52 13.08
C VAL A 110 4.09 8.10 11.81
N PHE A 111 3.50 7.87 10.63
CA PHE A 111 4.09 8.30 9.37
C PHE A 111 3.96 9.80 9.11
N ARG A 112 2.89 10.45 9.59
CA ARG A 112 2.80 11.92 9.51
C ARG A 112 3.76 12.60 10.47
N VAL A 113 3.86 12.14 11.71
CA VAL A 113 4.85 12.67 12.68
C VAL A 113 6.28 12.53 12.16
N LEU A 114 6.58 11.39 11.53
CA LEU A 114 7.89 11.11 10.96
C LEU A 114 8.20 11.89 9.68
N HIS A 115 7.25 12.66 9.13
CA HIS A 115 7.35 13.27 7.80
C HIS A 115 7.84 12.26 6.74
N ALA A 116 7.43 11.00 6.90
CA ALA A 116 7.94 9.93 6.08
C ALA A 116 7.40 10.11 4.66
N PRO A 117 8.25 10.11 3.61
CA PRO A 117 7.78 10.26 2.25
C PRO A 117 6.80 9.14 1.87
N ARG A 118 5.95 9.44 0.88
CA ARG A 118 5.04 8.47 0.27
C ARG A 118 5.84 7.21 -0.10
N PRO A 119 5.35 6.01 0.24
CA PRO A 119 3.94 5.61 0.38
C PRO A 119 3.29 5.72 1.78
N GLY A 120 3.94 6.33 2.77
CA GLY A 120 3.31 6.59 4.08
C GLY A 120 2.88 5.31 4.81
N ALA A 121 1.67 5.27 5.40
CA ALA A 121 1.16 4.11 6.13
C ALA A 121 0.53 3.01 5.25
N PHE A 122 0.43 3.23 3.94
CA PHE A 122 -0.38 2.39 3.05
C PHE A 122 0.02 0.92 3.05
N PHE A 123 1.32 0.60 2.94
CA PHE A 123 1.76 -0.78 2.86
C PHE A 123 1.53 -1.55 4.17
N ILE A 124 1.55 -0.85 5.32
CA ILE A 124 1.18 -1.46 6.60
C ILE A 124 -0.30 -1.84 6.59
N ILE A 125 -1.18 -0.92 6.19
CA ILE A 125 -2.62 -1.18 6.10
C ILE A 125 -2.89 -2.30 5.09
N MET A 126 -2.24 -2.26 3.93
CA MET A 126 -2.40 -3.26 2.88
C MET A 126 -2.02 -4.66 3.36
N VAL A 127 -0.81 -4.82 3.89
CA VAL A 127 -0.32 -6.12 4.36
C VAL A 127 -1.15 -6.64 5.53
N SER A 128 -1.55 -5.77 6.46
CA SER A 128 -2.43 -6.14 7.57
C SER A 128 -3.81 -6.59 7.09
N SER A 129 -4.39 -5.90 6.10
CA SER A 129 -5.69 -6.26 5.54
C SER A 129 -5.63 -7.57 4.76
N MET A 130 -4.56 -7.84 4.01
CA MET A 130 -4.40 -9.12 3.30
C MET A 130 -4.33 -10.29 4.28
N ALA A 131 -3.75 -10.09 5.47
CA ALA A 131 -3.68 -11.09 6.52
C ALA A 131 -5.06 -11.51 7.04
N THR A 132 -6.09 -10.66 6.94
CA THR A 132 -7.46 -10.99 7.40
C THR A 132 -8.16 -11.99 6.47
N GLY A 133 -7.62 -12.23 5.26
CA GLY A 133 -8.16 -13.14 4.26
C GLY A 133 -7.54 -14.53 4.22
N THR A 134 -6.59 -14.86 5.12
CA THR A 134 -5.80 -16.11 5.01
C THR A 134 -6.33 -17.28 5.84
N SER A 135 -7.23 -17.04 6.79
CA SER A 135 -7.86 -18.04 7.68
C SER A 135 -6.92 -19.20 8.06
N LEU A 136 -5.83 -18.88 8.76
CA LEU A 136 -4.82 -19.85 9.22
C LEU A 136 -5.03 -20.19 10.70
N ASP A 137 -4.55 -21.36 11.11
CA ASP A 137 -4.40 -21.73 12.52
C ASP A 137 -3.26 -20.91 13.18
N PHE A 138 -3.15 -20.94 14.52
CA PHE A 138 -2.15 -20.14 15.22
C PHE A 138 -0.72 -20.44 14.76
N SER A 139 -0.40 -21.71 14.49
CA SER A 139 0.87 -22.14 13.89
C SER A 139 1.10 -21.53 12.51
N GLY A 140 0.11 -21.60 11.63
CA GLY A 140 0.15 -21.02 10.29
C GLY A 140 0.31 -19.50 10.32
N ILE A 141 -0.35 -18.81 11.26
CA ILE A 141 -0.19 -17.36 11.47
C ILE A 141 1.26 -17.04 11.85
N ALA A 142 1.85 -17.79 12.78
CA ALA A 142 3.24 -17.60 13.18
C ALA A 142 4.21 -17.85 12.01
N ALA A 143 3.99 -18.92 11.24
CA ALA A 143 4.80 -19.24 10.06
C ALA A 143 4.69 -18.17 8.97
N ALA A 144 3.48 -17.75 8.61
CA ALA A 144 3.23 -16.70 7.63
C ALA A 144 3.85 -15.36 8.07
N THR A 145 3.74 -15.01 9.34
CA THR A 145 4.37 -13.81 9.92
C THR A 145 5.90 -13.90 9.81
N ALA A 146 6.48 -15.07 10.06
CA ALA A 146 7.92 -15.28 9.88
C ALA A 146 8.34 -15.13 8.41
N TYR A 147 7.53 -15.62 7.46
CA TYR A 147 7.80 -15.42 6.02
C TYR A 147 7.73 -13.95 5.61
N VAL A 148 6.79 -13.17 6.15
CA VAL A 148 6.77 -11.70 5.98
C VAL A 148 8.07 -11.09 6.53
N ALA A 149 8.51 -11.50 7.72
CA ALA A 149 9.77 -11.02 8.30
C ALA A 149 11.01 -11.40 7.46
N LEU A 150 11.02 -12.58 6.82
CA LEU A 150 12.05 -12.96 5.85
C LEU A 150 12.06 -12.03 4.64
N GLY A 151 10.89 -11.64 4.13
CA GLY A 151 10.75 -10.64 3.06
C GLY A 151 11.30 -9.27 3.45
N VAL A 152 11.10 -8.86 4.70
CA VAL A 152 11.71 -7.63 5.25
C VAL A 152 13.23 -7.76 5.31
N ALA A 153 13.76 -8.90 5.75
CA ALA A 153 15.20 -9.15 5.79
C ALA A 153 15.82 -9.10 4.39
N ALA A 154 15.18 -9.73 3.40
CA ALA A 154 15.59 -9.67 2.00
C ALA A 154 15.57 -8.23 1.46
N SER A 155 14.55 -7.45 1.81
CA SER A 155 14.45 -6.02 1.45
C SER A 155 15.65 -5.23 1.98
N ILE A 156 16.09 -5.48 3.21
CA ILE A 156 17.26 -4.82 3.80
C ILE A 156 18.53 -5.21 3.03
N GLY A 157 18.70 -6.50 2.72
CA GLY A 157 19.85 -6.99 1.93
C GLY A 157 19.93 -6.34 0.55
N VAL A 158 18.83 -6.36 -0.21
CA VAL A 158 18.77 -5.74 -1.54
C VAL A 158 18.93 -4.22 -1.44
N ALA A 159 18.37 -3.56 -0.43
CA ALA A 159 18.54 -2.12 -0.22
C ALA A 159 20.00 -1.71 -0.03
N VAL A 160 20.80 -2.51 0.69
CA VAL A 160 22.24 -2.26 0.84
C VAL A 160 22.97 -2.41 -0.49
N ILE A 161 22.64 -3.45 -1.27
CA ILE A 161 23.24 -3.69 -2.60
C ILE A 161 22.90 -2.53 -3.56
N VAL A 162 21.63 -2.16 -3.64
CA VAL A 162 21.15 -1.04 -4.46
C VAL A 162 21.81 0.27 -4.03
N ARG A 163 22.04 0.48 -2.73
CA ARG A 163 22.73 1.66 -2.22
C ARG A 163 24.19 1.70 -2.65
N ILE A 164 24.90 0.57 -2.62
CA ILE A 164 26.29 0.46 -3.10
C ILE A 164 26.36 0.79 -4.59
N ALA A 165 25.45 0.23 -5.39
CA ALA A 165 25.35 0.53 -6.81
C ALA A 165 25.05 2.02 -7.06
N HIS A 166 24.08 2.59 -6.35
CA HIS A 166 23.72 4.01 -6.47
C HIS A 166 24.86 4.95 -6.08
N ARG A 167 25.64 4.60 -5.05
CA ARG A 167 26.83 5.39 -4.66
C ARG A 167 27.87 5.44 -5.79
N LYS A 168 28.07 4.31 -6.49
CA LYS A 168 29.04 4.20 -7.58
C LYS A 168 28.62 4.98 -8.83
N LEU A 169 27.32 5.06 -9.11
CA LEU A 169 26.81 5.75 -10.30
C LEU A 169 26.56 7.25 -10.10
N SER A 170 25.94 7.65 -8.98
CA SER A 170 25.36 8.99 -8.89
C SER A 170 26.18 9.98 -8.06
N GLY A 171 27.08 9.53 -7.16
CA GLY A 171 27.93 10.39 -6.33
C GLY A 171 27.22 11.34 -5.34
N VAL A 172 25.92 11.58 -5.50
CA VAL A 172 25.11 12.50 -4.67
C VAL A 172 24.69 11.81 -3.38
N GLU A 173 25.06 12.41 -2.26
CA GLU A 173 24.56 12.04 -0.93
C GLU A 173 23.43 12.97 -0.52
N VAL A 174 22.29 12.38 -0.16
CA VAL A 174 21.21 13.14 0.49
C VAL A 174 21.57 13.28 1.97
N SER A 175 21.86 14.50 2.41
CA SER A 175 22.00 14.83 3.82
C SER A 175 20.63 14.79 4.49
N ILE A 176 20.55 14.12 5.65
CA ILE A 176 19.35 14.12 6.49
C ILE A 176 19.58 15.10 7.63
N GLU A 177 18.61 15.98 7.84
CA GLU A 177 18.55 16.84 9.02
C GLU A 177 18.28 15.98 10.26
N ASN A 178 19.24 15.95 11.19
CA ASN A 178 19.19 15.16 12.43
C ASN A 178 18.28 15.84 13.48
N SER A 179 16.98 15.97 13.22
CA SER A 179 16.03 16.26 14.30
C SER A 179 15.71 15.00 15.10
N SER A 180 15.63 15.11 16.43
CA SER A 180 15.32 13.98 17.30
C SER A 180 13.88 13.50 17.06
N PHE A 181 13.65 12.19 17.17
CA PHE A 181 12.29 11.62 17.07
C PHE A 181 11.32 12.26 18.07
N ASN A 182 11.78 12.50 19.30
CA ASN A 182 10.96 13.08 20.37
C ASN A 182 10.59 14.54 20.10
N GLU A 183 11.47 15.31 19.44
CA GLU A 183 11.20 16.69 19.07
C GLU A 183 10.11 16.78 18.01
N ARG A 184 10.22 15.95 16.95
CA ARG A 184 9.17 15.85 15.92
C ARG A 184 7.84 15.38 16.49
N TRP A 185 7.86 14.39 17.40
CA TRP A 185 6.67 13.84 18.03
C TRP A 185 5.95 14.85 18.92
N ARG A 186 6.69 15.54 19.80
CA ARG A 186 6.11 16.58 20.65
C ARG A 186 5.58 17.74 19.82
N HIS A 187 6.33 18.21 18.83
CA HIS A 187 5.91 19.34 17.98
C HIS A 187 4.64 19.03 17.18
N ALA A 188 4.56 17.85 16.53
CA ALA A 188 3.40 17.45 15.75
C ALA A 188 2.12 17.31 16.59
N LEU A 189 2.21 16.73 17.81
CA LEU A 189 1.04 16.58 18.69
C LEU A 189 0.56 17.90 19.30
N THR A 190 1.48 18.83 19.56
CA THR A 190 1.15 20.09 20.24
C THR A 190 0.71 21.20 19.29
N HIS A 191 1.16 21.19 18.03
CA HIS A 191 0.92 22.30 17.10
C HIS A 191 0.08 21.92 15.87
N ASP A 192 -0.21 20.63 15.63
CA ASP A 192 -0.95 20.18 14.44
C ASP A 192 -2.23 19.41 14.80
N SER A 193 -3.22 20.13 15.35
CA SER A 193 -4.55 19.59 15.65
C SER A 193 -5.25 18.99 14.42
N ARG A 194 -4.90 19.47 13.21
CA ARG A 194 -5.41 18.95 11.93
C ARG A 194 -4.88 17.55 11.62
N LEU A 195 -3.67 17.22 12.06
CA LEU A 195 -3.08 15.89 11.90
C LEU A 195 -3.87 14.82 12.65
N LEU A 196 -4.22 15.06 13.91
CA LEU A 196 -4.98 14.10 14.72
C LEU A 196 -6.38 13.90 14.15
N LEU A 197 -7.11 15.00 13.89
CA LEU A 197 -8.46 14.96 13.33
C LEU A 197 -8.50 14.19 12.01
N SER A 198 -7.57 14.51 11.11
CA SER A 198 -7.49 13.85 9.82
C SER A 198 -7.12 12.37 9.97
N SER A 199 -6.23 12.00 10.89
CA SER A 199 -5.84 10.59 11.10
C SER A 199 -6.98 9.74 11.70
N ILE A 200 -7.73 10.29 12.67
CA ILE A 200 -8.95 9.67 13.20
C ILE A 200 -9.98 9.47 12.10
N HIS A 201 -10.20 10.49 11.27
CA HIS A 201 -11.15 10.39 10.17
C HIS A 201 -10.76 9.30 9.16
N HIS A 202 -9.48 9.22 8.77
CA HIS A 202 -9.01 8.17 7.88
C HIS A 202 -9.21 6.78 8.48
N ALA A 203 -8.94 6.61 9.78
CA ALA A 203 -9.21 5.37 10.49
C ALA A 203 -10.70 5.00 10.50
N CYS A 204 -11.60 5.98 10.72
CA CYS A 204 -13.05 5.76 10.62
C CYS A 204 -13.47 5.32 9.21
N ILE A 205 -12.95 5.94 8.15
CA ILE A 205 -13.27 5.50 6.78
C ILE A 205 -12.77 4.07 6.55
N ILE A 206 -11.58 3.72 7.03
CA ILE A 206 -11.02 2.35 6.93
C ILE A 206 -11.87 1.35 7.72
N PHE A 207 -12.37 1.73 8.90
CA PHE A 207 -13.33 0.93 9.67
C PHE A 207 -14.57 0.62 8.84
N PHE A 208 -15.24 1.65 8.31
CA PHE A 208 -16.46 1.46 7.53
C PHE A 208 -16.21 0.70 6.23
N ALA A 209 -15.10 0.94 5.54
CA ALA A 209 -14.71 0.19 4.34
C ALA A 209 -14.56 -1.32 4.66
N THR A 210 -13.87 -1.64 5.75
CA THR A 210 -13.67 -3.03 6.18
C THR A 210 -14.98 -3.66 6.63
N TYR A 211 -15.77 -2.95 7.45
CA TYR A 211 -17.07 -3.41 7.95
C TYR A 211 -18.06 -3.68 6.82
N ILE A 212 -18.24 -2.73 5.90
CA ILE A 212 -19.17 -2.88 4.76
C ILE A 212 -18.69 -4.01 3.84
N GLY A 213 -17.38 -4.11 3.57
CA GLY A 213 -16.83 -5.20 2.76
C GLY A 213 -17.14 -6.58 3.35
N MET A 214 -17.08 -6.71 4.67
CA MET A 214 -17.45 -7.94 5.38
C MET A 214 -18.97 -8.17 5.41
N ALA A 215 -19.75 -7.13 5.69
CA ALA A 215 -21.21 -7.22 5.78
C ALA A 215 -21.87 -7.63 4.45
N LEU A 216 -21.26 -7.26 3.32
CA LEU A 216 -21.71 -7.68 1.99
C LEU A 216 -21.34 -9.13 1.65
N GLY A 217 -20.62 -9.85 2.53
CA GLY A 217 -20.24 -11.24 2.29
C GLY A 217 -19.32 -11.44 1.09
N LEU A 218 -18.52 -10.42 0.73
CA LEU A 218 -17.55 -10.54 -0.36
C LEU A 218 -16.49 -11.60 0.02
N GLY A 219 -16.10 -12.46 -0.91
CA GLY A 219 -15.13 -13.54 -0.60
C GLY A 219 -13.76 -13.02 -0.16
N ASN A 220 -13.33 -11.86 -0.66
CA ASN A 220 -12.08 -11.19 -0.26
C ASN A 220 -12.34 -9.74 0.19
N PRO A 221 -12.89 -9.51 1.40
CA PRO A 221 -13.27 -8.17 1.89
C PRO A 221 -12.10 -7.19 1.96
N TYR A 222 -10.89 -7.71 2.16
CA TYR A 222 -9.68 -6.90 2.29
C TYR A 222 -9.41 -6.02 1.07
N TRP A 223 -9.88 -6.38 -0.13
CA TRP A 223 -9.74 -5.53 -1.32
C TRP A 223 -10.49 -4.20 -1.20
N VAL A 224 -11.61 -4.17 -0.48
CA VAL A 224 -12.34 -2.94 -0.15
C VAL A 224 -11.46 -2.04 0.70
N THR A 225 -10.84 -2.60 1.75
CA THR A 225 -9.94 -1.89 2.66
C THR A 225 -8.69 -1.35 1.95
N ILE A 226 -8.04 -2.17 1.12
CA ILE A 226 -6.86 -1.76 0.34
C ILE A 226 -7.23 -0.64 -0.63
N SER A 227 -8.35 -0.78 -1.33
CA SER A 227 -8.79 0.25 -2.28
C SER A 227 -9.10 1.56 -1.60
N CYS A 228 -9.75 1.50 -0.44
CA CYS A 228 -10.00 2.66 0.39
C CYS A 228 -8.68 3.35 0.82
N ALA A 229 -7.76 2.60 1.42
CA ALA A 229 -6.47 3.13 1.86
C ALA A 229 -5.64 3.74 0.72
N ALA A 230 -5.70 3.15 -0.47
CA ALA A 230 -4.97 3.60 -1.66
C ALA A 230 -5.42 4.98 -2.17
N VAL A 231 -6.73 5.23 -2.14
CA VAL A 231 -7.35 6.50 -2.55
C VAL A 231 -7.10 7.60 -1.51
N LEU A 232 -7.18 7.25 -0.23
CA LEU A 232 -6.93 8.17 0.89
C LEU A 232 -5.47 8.67 1.00
N GLN A 233 -4.53 8.14 0.22
CA GLN A 233 -3.16 8.69 0.14
C GLN A 233 -3.07 10.07 -0.52
N GLY A 234 -4.15 10.56 -1.16
CA GLY A 234 -4.18 11.92 -1.69
C GLY A 234 -4.14 12.95 -0.57
N SER A 235 -3.26 13.95 -0.68
CA SER A 235 -3.12 15.01 0.35
C SER A 235 -4.27 16.00 0.38
N GLU A 236 -5.00 16.12 -0.74
CA GLU A 236 -6.07 17.09 -0.96
C GLU A 236 -7.23 16.40 -1.67
N LEU A 237 -8.46 16.90 -1.51
CA LEU A 237 -9.65 16.28 -2.10
C LEU A 237 -9.54 16.09 -3.63
N ILE A 238 -8.95 17.05 -4.33
CA ILE A 238 -8.72 16.95 -5.79
C ILE A 238 -7.75 15.81 -6.12
N ALA A 239 -6.68 15.67 -5.33
CA ALA A 239 -5.72 14.58 -5.51
C ALA A 239 -6.35 13.21 -5.17
N ILE A 240 -7.21 13.16 -4.15
CA ILE A 240 -8.00 11.97 -3.81
C ILE A 240 -8.93 11.60 -4.97
N PHE A 241 -9.63 12.58 -5.56
CA PHE A 241 -10.49 12.36 -6.73
C PHE A 241 -9.70 11.82 -7.93
N GLN A 242 -8.55 12.43 -8.25
CA GLN A 242 -7.70 11.97 -9.35
C GLN A 242 -7.22 10.53 -9.13
N ARG A 243 -6.74 10.21 -7.92
CA ARG A 243 -6.34 8.84 -7.56
C ARG A 243 -7.50 7.86 -7.63
N ASN A 244 -8.70 8.28 -7.21
CA ASN A 244 -9.91 7.48 -7.29
C ASN A 244 -10.21 7.07 -8.74
N VAL A 245 -10.27 8.05 -9.66
CA VAL A 245 -10.52 7.80 -11.09
C VAL A 245 -9.41 6.94 -11.70
N GLN A 246 -8.14 7.28 -11.45
CA GLN A 246 -7.00 6.54 -11.98
C GLN A 246 -6.97 5.09 -11.48
N ARG A 247 -7.35 4.84 -10.23
CA ARG A 247 -7.44 3.49 -9.66
C ARG A 247 -8.55 2.67 -10.28
N ILE A 248 -9.73 3.27 -10.48
CA ILE A 248 -10.88 2.59 -11.08
C ILE A 248 -10.58 2.25 -12.53
N VAL A 249 -10.25 3.25 -13.35
CA VAL A 249 -10.02 3.07 -14.79
C VAL A 249 -8.82 2.16 -15.04
N GLY A 250 -7.68 2.49 -14.44
CA GLY A 250 -6.46 1.67 -14.59
C GLY A 250 -6.67 0.25 -14.09
N GLY A 251 -7.42 0.09 -12.98
CA GLY A 251 -7.65 -1.23 -12.42
C GLY A 251 -8.62 -2.10 -13.20
N MET A 252 -9.67 -1.53 -13.78
CA MET A 252 -10.59 -2.26 -14.65
C MET A 252 -9.87 -2.78 -15.90
N VAL A 253 -9.07 -1.94 -16.56
CA VAL A 253 -8.30 -2.35 -17.74
C VAL A 253 -7.25 -3.41 -17.35
N GLY A 254 -6.57 -3.23 -16.21
CA GLY A 254 -5.62 -4.22 -15.69
C GLY A 254 -6.26 -5.57 -15.36
N LEU A 255 -7.49 -5.58 -14.83
CA LEU A 255 -8.23 -6.82 -14.57
C LEU A 255 -8.51 -7.60 -15.86
N LEU A 256 -8.90 -6.91 -16.93
CA LEU A 256 -9.08 -7.55 -18.24
C LEU A 256 -7.80 -8.22 -18.74
N VAL A 257 -6.65 -7.54 -18.58
CA VAL A 257 -5.35 -8.14 -18.90
C VAL A 257 -5.04 -9.35 -18.02
N GLY A 258 -5.39 -9.28 -16.73
CA GLY A 258 -5.23 -10.42 -15.82
C GLY A 258 -6.03 -11.64 -16.24
N ILE A 259 -7.27 -11.45 -16.70
CA ILE A 259 -8.12 -12.53 -17.25
C ILE A 259 -7.45 -13.17 -18.48
N VAL A 260 -6.94 -12.34 -19.40
CA VAL A 260 -6.23 -12.83 -20.59
C VAL A 260 -4.96 -13.58 -20.21
N LEU A 261 -4.17 -13.08 -19.26
CA LEU A 261 -2.97 -13.76 -18.78
C LEU A 261 -3.28 -15.13 -18.16
N PHE A 262 -4.42 -15.26 -17.48
CA PHE A 262 -4.90 -16.53 -16.94
C PHE A 262 -5.40 -17.52 -17.98
N SER A 263 -5.79 -17.07 -19.18
CA SER A 263 -6.14 -18.00 -20.26
C SER A 263 -4.93 -18.75 -20.83
N PHE A 264 -3.71 -18.37 -20.45
CA PHE A 264 -2.51 -19.11 -20.78
C PHE A 264 -2.16 -20.11 -19.66
N ASP A 265 -1.86 -21.35 -20.02
CA ASP A 265 -1.38 -22.40 -19.10
C ASP A 265 0.07 -22.13 -18.67
N LEU A 266 0.27 -21.07 -17.89
CA LEU A 266 1.59 -20.63 -17.43
C LEU A 266 2.10 -21.57 -16.34
N ASN A 267 3.32 -22.09 -16.52
CA ASN A 267 4.00 -22.80 -15.45
C ASN A 267 4.40 -21.82 -14.31
N VAL A 268 4.82 -22.39 -13.17
CA VAL A 268 5.16 -21.60 -11.97
C VAL A 268 6.31 -20.62 -12.24
N ILE A 269 7.35 -21.04 -12.96
CA ILE A 269 8.52 -20.20 -13.26
C ILE A 269 8.12 -19.02 -14.16
N SER A 270 7.39 -19.28 -15.23
CA SER A 270 6.86 -18.25 -16.14
C SER A 270 5.97 -17.26 -15.38
N THR A 271 5.13 -17.76 -14.47
CA THR A 271 4.30 -16.90 -13.61
C THR A 271 5.15 -15.99 -12.73
N ILE A 272 6.19 -16.54 -12.07
CA ILE A 272 7.13 -15.74 -11.26
C ILE A 272 7.83 -14.68 -12.11
N THR A 273 8.32 -15.04 -13.30
CA THR A 273 8.98 -14.10 -14.21
C THR A 273 8.05 -12.95 -14.60
N ILE A 274 6.80 -13.26 -14.98
CA ILE A 274 5.80 -12.25 -15.33
C ILE A 274 5.48 -11.35 -14.13
N ILE A 275 5.32 -11.92 -12.92
CA ILE A 275 5.09 -11.12 -11.69
C ILE A 275 6.24 -10.14 -11.46
N VAL A 276 7.50 -10.58 -11.60
CA VAL A 276 8.67 -9.70 -11.41
C VAL A 276 8.68 -8.57 -12.43
N ILE A 277 8.41 -8.88 -13.71
CA ILE A 277 8.35 -7.88 -14.78
C ILE A 277 7.23 -6.87 -14.51
N LEU A 278 6.03 -7.34 -14.20
CA LEU A 278 4.89 -6.49 -13.86
C LEU A 278 5.21 -5.62 -12.63
N ASN A 279 5.91 -6.14 -11.62
CA ASN A 279 6.26 -5.39 -10.42
C ASN A 279 7.19 -4.22 -10.74
N VAL A 280 8.19 -4.45 -11.61
CA VAL A 280 9.08 -3.39 -12.11
C VAL A 280 8.26 -2.30 -12.81
N PHE A 281 7.29 -2.67 -13.66
CA PHE A 281 6.42 -1.69 -14.31
C PHE A 281 5.49 -0.96 -13.35
N VAL A 282 4.93 -1.65 -12.35
CA VAL A 282 4.13 -1.03 -11.28
C VAL A 282 4.95 0.05 -10.58
N GLU A 283 6.14 -0.29 -10.11
CA GLU A 283 6.99 0.62 -9.36
C GLU A 283 7.49 1.80 -10.18
N TYR A 284 7.79 1.57 -11.47
CA TYR A 284 8.12 2.63 -12.40
C TYR A 284 6.93 3.58 -12.61
N ALA A 285 5.72 3.03 -12.79
CA ALA A 285 4.53 3.82 -13.09
C ALA A 285 3.96 4.51 -11.83
N MET A 286 4.13 3.96 -10.63
CA MET A 286 3.54 4.46 -9.38
C MET A 286 3.79 5.95 -9.12
N VAL A 287 5.01 6.42 -9.43
CA VAL A 287 5.40 7.83 -9.25
C VAL A 287 5.11 8.71 -10.48
N ARG A 288 4.86 8.11 -11.64
CA ARG A 288 4.69 8.80 -12.94
C ARG A 288 3.24 8.95 -13.36
N ASN A 289 2.46 7.87 -13.32
CA ASN A 289 1.03 7.85 -13.59
C ASN A 289 0.35 6.71 -12.83
N TYR A 290 -0.52 7.07 -11.88
CA TYR A 290 -1.17 6.11 -11.01
C TYR A 290 -2.14 5.17 -11.75
N ALA A 291 -2.75 5.60 -12.86
CA ALA A 291 -3.63 4.71 -13.64
C ALA A 291 -2.81 3.59 -14.30
N ILE A 292 -1.67 3.93 -14.89
CA ILE A 292 -0.75 2.96 -15.50
C ILE A 292 -0.22 2.01 -14.42
N ALA A 293 0.08 2.51 -13.21
CA ALA A 293 0.49 1.65 -12.10
C ALA A 293 -0.61 0.63 -11.73
N ASN A 294 -1.87 1.08 -11.62
CA ASN A 294 -3.00 0.17 -11.32
C ASN A 294 -3.30 -0.79 -12.48
N PHE A 295 -3.02 -0.40 -13.72
CA PHE A 295 -3.10 -1.30 -14.88
C PHE A 295 -2.18 -2.51 -14.70
N PHE A 296 -0.92 -2.33 -14.29
CA PHE A 296 0.00 -3.44 -14.04
C PHE A 296 -0.23 -4.14 -12.69
N THR A 297 -0.76 -3.44 -11.69
CA THR A 297 -0.94 -3.98 -10.32
C THR A 297 -1.98 -5.10 -10.27
N ASN A 298 -3.08 -4.97 -11.01
CA ASN A 298 -4.15 -5.97 -10.97
C ASN A 298 -3.75 -7.34 -11.56
N PRO A 299 -3.18 -7.45 -12.77
CA PRO A 299 -2.70 -8.75 -13.27
C PRO A 299 -1.61 -9.33 -12.36
N LEU A 300 -0.69 -8.50 -11.83
CA LEU A 300 0.31 -8.94 -10.86
C LEU A 300 -0.32 -9.59 -9.63
N SER A 301 -1.30 -8.92 -9.03
CA SER A 301 -1.92 -9.41 -7.79
C SER A 301 -2.77 -10.66 -8.01
N LEU A 302 -3.34 -10.80 -9.20
CA LEU A 302 -4.09 -11.98 -9.61
C LEU A 302 -3.16 -13.19 -9.77
N LEU A 303 -2.06 -13.03 -10.50
CA LEU A 303 -1.04 -14.08 -10.65
C LEU A 303 -0.43 -14.49 -9.30
N LEU A 304 -0.19 -13.52 -8.41
CA LEU A 304 0.33 -13.79 -7.06
C LEU A 304 -0.66 -14.61 -6.22
N ALA A 305 -1.96 -14.34 -6.33
CA ALA A 305 -3.00 -15.10 -5.65
C ALA A 305 -3.11 -16.54 -6.18
N ASN A 306 -2.94 -16.74 -7.49
CA ASN A 306 -2.93 -18.08 -8.09
C ASN A 306 -1.78 -18.96 -7.58
N LEU A 307 -0.60 -18.37 -7.33
CA LEU A 307 0.53 -19.08 -6.71
C LEU A 307 0.25 -19.49 -5.26
N SER A 308 -0.65 -18.79 -4.56
CA SER A 308 -0.95 -19.01 -3.14
C SER A 308 -2.10 -20.00 -2.91
N SER A 309 -3.10 -19.97 -3.77
CA SER A 309 -4.36 -20.66 -3.60
C SER A 309 -4.76 -21.11 -4.99
N GLY A 310 -4.78 -22.41 -5.25
CA GLY A 310 -5.28 -22.99 -6.50
C GLY A 310 -6.80 -22.81 -6.70
N ALA A 311 -7.33 -21.66 -6.30
CA ALA A 311 -8.73 -21.29 -6.35
C ALA A 311 -9.16 -20.84 -7.76
N PHE A 312 -10.42 -21.07 -8.10
CA PHE A 312 -11.00 -20.74 -9.39
C PHE A 312 -10.88 -19.24 -9.73
N VAL A 313 -10.35 -18.97 -10.92
CA VAL A 313 -9.97 -17.64 -11.43
C VAL A 313 -11.14 -16.62 -11.43
N ASN A 314 -12.36 -17.08 -11.75
CA ASN A 314 -13.51 -16.18 -11.94
C ASN A 314 -14.00 -15.51 -10.65
N ASP A 315 -13.90 -16.21 -9.51
CA ASP A 315 -14.31 -15.66 -8.22
C ASP A 315 -13.33 -14.57 -7.76
N LEU A 316 -12.02 -14.79 -7.98
CA LEU A 316 -10.97 -13.83 -7.63
C LEU A 316 -11.11 -12.52 -8.39
N VAL A 317 -11.42 -12.58 -9.69
CA VAL A 317 -11.62 -11.40 -10.54
C VAL A 317 -12.83 -10.60 -10.05
N SER A 318 -13.95 -11.27 -9.77
CA SER A 318 -15.18 -10.63 -9.30
C SER A 318 -14.98 -9.94 -7.94
N TYR A 319 -14.40 -10.64 -6.96
CA TYR A 319 -14.09 -10.05 -5.65
C TYR A 319 -13.13 -8.87 -5.76
N ARG A 320 -12.17 -8.95 -6.69
CA ARG A 320 -11.25 -7.83 -6.91
C ARG A 320 -11.94 -6.63 -7.53
N PHE A 321 -12.83 -6.83 -8.51
CA PHE A 321 -13.60 -5.76 -9.11
C PHE A 321 -14.47 -5.03 -8.08
N PHE A 322 -15.27 -5.77 -7.31
CA PHE A 322 -16.12 -5.19 -6.26
C PHE A 322 -15.30 -4.50 -5.18
N GLY A 323 -14.23 -5.15 -4.71
CA GLY A 323 -13.33 -4.57 -3.71
C GLY A 323 -12.70 -3.26 -4.18
N LEU A 324 -12.27 -3.22 -5.44
CA LEU A 324 -11.68 -2.03 -6.03
C LEU A 324 -12.68 -0.89 -6.13
N VAL A 325 -13.85 -1.10 -6.74
CA VAL A 325 -14.87 -0.04 -6.94
C VAL A 325 -15.43 0.43 -5.60
N LEU A 326 -15.87 -0.49 -4.74
CA LEU A 326 -16.53 -0.16 -3.49
C LEU A 326 -15.61 0.59 -2.53
N GLY A 327 -14.38 0.09 -2.33
CA GLY A 327 -13.43 0.75 -1.45
C GLY A 327 -13.01 2.14 -1.95
N SER A 328 -12.88 2.29 -3.26
CA SER A 328 -12.65 3.58 -3.92
C SER A 328 -13.77 4.58 -3.67
N MET A 329 -15.03 4.14 -3.78
CA MET A 329 -16.21 4.98 -3.52
C MET A 329 -16.29 5.40 -2.05
N ILE A 330 -16.12 4.46 -1.12
CA ILE A 330 -16.15 4.74 0.32
C ILE A 330 -15.07 5.76 0.69
N ALA A 331 -13.85 5.62 0.17
CA ALA A 331 -12.77 6.58 0.39
C ALA A 331 -13.11 7.97 -0.12
N PHE A 332 -13.60 8.07 -1.37
CA PHE A 332 -13.90 9.37 -1.95
C PHE A 332 -15.06 10.07 -1.23
N ILE A 333 -16.15 9.36 -0.93
CA ILE A 333 -17.29 9.90 -0.18
C ILE A 333 -16.85 10.35 1.21
N GLY A 334 -16.11 9.48 1.94
CA GLY A 334 -15.60 9.80 3.26
C GLY A 334 -14.69 11.04 3.26
N ALA A 335 -13.80 11.17 2.28
CA ALA A 335 -12.93 12.33 2.14
C ALA A 335 -13.67 13.62 1.75
N ALA A 336 -14.69 13.50 0.88
CA ALA A 336 -15.52 14.63 0.46
C ALA A 336 -16.35 15.18 1.64
N LEU A 337 -16.93 14.30 2.46
CA LEU A 337 -17.72 14.68 3.63
C LEU A 337 -16.91 15.52 4.63
N ILE A 338 -15.69 15.09 4.99
CA ILE A 338 -14.86 15.88 5.91
C ILE A 338 -14.40 17.19 5.30
N SER A 339 -14.05 17.19 4.01
CA SER A 339 -13.64 18.42 3.33
C SER A 339 -14.78 19.44 3.30
N TYR A 340 -16.02 18.97 3.15
CA TYR A 340 -17.21 19.81 3.22
C TYR A 340 -17.47 20.32 4.64
N ALA A 341 -17.43 19.43 5.65
CA ALA A 341 -17.62 19.79 7.05
C ALA A 341 -16.60 20.84 7.55
N LEU A 342 -15.32 20.67 7.19
CA LEU A 342 -14.27 21.63 7.55
C LEU A 342 -14.50 23.00 6.90
N ARG A 343 -14.96 23.05 5.65
CA ARG A 343 -15.28 24.31 4.97
C ARG A 343 -16.45 25.05 5.62
N LEU A 344 -17.47 24.32 6.07
CA LEU A 344 -18.58 24.91 6.81
C LEU A 344 -18.10 25.50 8.14
N TYR A 345 -17.33 24.72 8.91
CA TYR A 345 -16.76 25.16 10.19
C TYR A 345 -15.85 26.39 10.04
N ASP A 346 -14.94 26.40 9.05
CA ASP A 346 -14.08 27.55 8.77
C ASP A 346 -14.90 28.79 8.34
N GLY A 347 -16.01 28.58 7.62
CA GLY A 347 -16.95 29.63 7.23
C GLY A 347 -17.62 30.29 8.44
N GLU A 348 -18.11 29.48 9.38
CA GLU A 348 -18.70 29.95 10.64
C GLU A 348 -17.69 30.72 11.49
N MET A 349 -16.48 30.16 11.70
CA MET A 349 -15.43 30.81 12.48
C MET A 349 -14.98 32.16 11.89
N ASN A 350 -14.92 32.25 10.56
CA ASN A 350 -14.60 33.52 9.89
C ASN A 350 -15.74 34.55 9.99
N SER A 351 -16.99 34.10 10.11
CA SER A 351 -18.13 35.00 10.34
C SER A 351 -18.15 35.56 11.76
N VAL A 352 -17.70 34.78 12.76
CA VAL A 352 -17.57 35.20 14.15
C VAL A 352 -16.42 36.19 14.34
N LYS A 353 -15.27 35.99 13.67
CA LYS A 353 -14.13 36.93 13.73
C LYS A 353 -14.37 38.28 13.05
N LYS A 354 -15.41 38.39 12.21
CA LYS A 354 -15.78 39.63 11.51
C LYS A 354 -16.82 40.47 12.26
N LYS A 355 -17.39 39.95 13.35
CA LYS A 355 -18.29 40.67 14.26
C LYS A 355 -17.49 41.20 15.44
#